data_AF-A0A5N0EE78-F1
#
_entry.id   AF-A0A5N0EE78-F1
#
_cell.length_a   1.000
_cell.length_b   1.000
_cell.length_c   1.000
_cell.angle_alpha   90.00
_cell.angle_beta   90.00
_cell.angle_gamma   90.00
#
_symmetry.space_group_name_H-M   'P 1'
#
loop_
_entity.id
_entity.type
_entity.pdbx_description
1 polymer ?
#
loop_
_entity_poly.entity_id
_entity_poly.type
_entity_poly.pdbx_seq_one_letter_code
_entity_poly.pdbx_strand_id
1 'polypeptide(L)'
;MGGLMPQSARTPAEVVAEALRLLLAKDMVGFAGLWAERGSIEFPFAPAGYPAEVTGRAAIEDYLRDYPEQLDIRAIDAPTVHVTEDPEVVIVEFAADGIAVRTGRPYRMRYIAVITVRAGEIVHYRDYWNPLAAAEALGGAGELTSFGATEGKSMSEATILVTGGTGTTGSRIAAGLVAEGAEVRIASRNPQGDNHIRFDWHDPETYGPALNGVDAIYLVPPIGATDPASIVEPFLAQAVQAGVRRVVLLGSSAVSAEAPGLGKLYGAVRGAVPEWAVLRPSWFMQNFVGGHPVAAGIRAAGEIVTATGDGRVAFVDAEDIAAVAVRALLDPVPHNTEHVITGPEALSYAQAAVIIAEETGRVVRHESVGVAEFADLVRESGVPADYAAFLAGLDDDIRRGAEDRVTSVVPDVTGRDAGSFRAFIARNWTELAVDMAAEVVVLPGGSVH
;
A
#
# COMPACT_ATOMS: atom_id res chain seq x y z
N MET A 1 39.48 46.36 -27.03
CA MET A 1 38.88 45.09 -27.50
C MET A 1 39.80 43.95 -27.08
N GLY A 2 39.69 43.50 -25.83
CA GLY A 2 40.28 42.23 -25.40
C GLY A 2 39.21 41.17 -25.57
N GLY A 3 39.27 40.41 -26.67
CA GLY A 3 38.39 39.26 -26.85
C GLY A 3 38.69 38.24 -25.76
N LEU A 4 37.67 37.86 -24.99
CA LEU A 4 37.74 36.66 -24.17
C LEU A 4 38.08 35.49 -25.11
N MET A 5 39.27 34.91 -24.93
CA MET A 5 39.59 33.61 -25.49
C MET A 5 38.52 32.62 -24.96
N PRO A 6 37.85 31.83 -25.81
CA PRO A 6 36.98 30.78 -25.31
C PRO A 6 37.83 29.85 -24.45
N GLN A 7 37.41 29.60 -23.20
CA GLN A 7 38.02 28.54 -22.41
C GLN A 7 37.89 27.24 -23.21
N SER A 8 39.02 26.61 -23.52
CA SER A 8 39.03 25.29 -24.16
C SER A 8 38.19 24.34 -23.31
N ALA A 9 37.26 23.62 -23.95
CA ALA A 9 36.47 22.61 -23.26
C ALA A 9 37.39 21.56 -22.62
N ARG A 10 37.05 21.13 -21.40
CA ARG A 10 37.81 20.11 -20.67
C ARG A 10 37.88 18.82 -21.47
N THR A 11 39.05 18.18 -21.48
CA THR A 11 39.23 16.83 -22.02
C THR A 11 38.52 15.79 -21.13
N PRO A 12 38.18 14.59 -21.64
CA PRO A 12 37.56 13.55 -20.82
C PRO A 12 38.40 13.18 -19.58
N ALA A 13 39.73 13.14 -19.72
CA ALA A 13 40.63 12.86 -18.59
C ALA A 13 40.59 13.95 -17.51
N GLU A 14 40.49 15.23 -17.90
CA GLU A 14 40.33 16.34 -16.96
C GLU A 14 38.97 16.32 -16.27
N VAL A 15 37.90 15.93 -16.99
CA VAL A 15 36.57 15.74 -16.40
C VAL A 15 36.59 14.62 -15.35
N VAL A 16 37.26 13.50 -15.62
CA VAL A 16 37.43 12.41 -14.63
C VAL A 16 38.24 12.87 -13.42
N ALA A 17 39.35 13.57 -13.62
CA ALA A 17 40.16 14.07 -12.52
C ALA A 17 39.36 15.02 -11.60
N GLU A 18 38.54 15.89 -12.21
CA GLU A 18 37.67 16.79 -11.47
C GLU A 18 36.53 16.04 -10.75
N ALA A 19 35.93 15.03 -11.40
CA ALA A 19 34.93 14.16 -10.79
C ALA A 19 35.46 13.50 -9.51
N LEU A 20 36.64 12.88 -9.56
CA LEU A 20 37.23 12.23 -8.39
C LEU A 20 37.57 13.23 -7.28
N ARG A 21 38.02 14.44 -7.64
CA ARG A 21 38.29 15.52 -6.69
C ARG A 21 37.02 15.97 -5.97
N LEU A 22 35.92 16.17 -6.72
CA LEU A 22 34.62 16.58 -6.17
C LEU A 22 34.01 15.49 -5.28
N LEU A 23 34.14 14.22 -5.69
CA LEU A 23 33.72 13.07 -4.89
C LEU A 23 34.44 13.05 -3.53
N LEU A 24 35.76 13.21 -3.53
CA LEU A 24 36.55 13.25 -2.29
C LEU A 24 36.24 14.49 -1.44
N ALA A 25 35.91 15.61 -2.08
CA ALA A 25 35.48 16.84 -1.41
C ALA A 25 34.03 16.80 -0.90
N LYS A 26 33.29 15.73 -1.20
CA LYS A 26 31.85 15.56 -0.89
C LYS A 26 30.96 16.64 -1.52
N ASP A 27 31.39 17.21 -2.64
CA ASP A 27 30.66 18.23 -3.38
C ASP A 27 29.80 17.56 -4.46
N MET A 28 28.62 17.05 -4.05
CA MET A 28 27.73 16.29 -4.94
C MET A 28 27.04 17.18 -5.96
N VAL A 29 26.77 18.45 -5.62
CA VAL A 29 26.22 19.44 -6.55
C VAL A 29 27.23 19.74 -7.65
N GLY A 30 28.49 19.99 -7.28
CA GLY A 30 29.58 20.17 -8.24
C GLY A 30 29.82 18.92 -9.10
N PHE A 31 29.76 17.73 -8.49
CA PHE A 31 29.93 16.46 -9.18
C PHE A 31 28.83 16.22 -10.22
N ALA A 32 27.55 16.36 -9.84
CA ALA A 32 26.42 16.27 -10.75
C ALA A 32 26.49 17.36 -11.84
N GLY A 33 27.03 18.53 -11.51
CA GLY A 33 27.30 19.63 -12.45
C GLY A 33 28.22 19.29 -13.62
N LEU A 34 28.94 18.15 -13.58
CA LEU A 34 29.74 17.66 -14.70
C LEU A 34 28.91 17.03 -15.81
N TRP A 35 27.66 16.64 -15.56
CA TRP A 35 26.78 16.07 -16.58
C TRP A 35 26.21 17.13 -17.51
N ALA A 36 26.05 16.75 -18.78
CA ALA A 36 25.23 17.50 -19.72
C ALA A 36 23.76 17.49 -19.24
N GLU A 37 22.95 18.46 -19.67
CA GLU A 37 21.54 18.59 -19.25
C GLU A 37 20.74 17.28 -19.44
N ARG A 38 21.04 16.53 -20.51
CA ARG A 38 20.44 15.23 -20.85
C ARG A 38 21.40 14.04 -20.71
N GLY A 39 22.51 14.21 -20.00
CA GLY A 39 23.43 13.10 -19.74
C GLY A 39 22.79 12.05 -18.84
N SER A 40 23.31 10.83 -18.85
CA SER A 40 22.82 9.73 -17.99
C SER A 40 23.95 9.02 -17.23
N ILE A 41 23.54 8.30 -16.19
CA ILE A 41 24.35 7.30 -15.49
C ILE A 41 23.63 5.95 -15.54
N GLU A 42 24.33 4.91 -15.99
CA GLU A 42 23.85 3.53 -16.12
C GLU A 42 24.62 2.63 -15.15
N PHE A 43 23.90 1.69 -14.53
CA PHE A 43 24.41 0.75 -13.53
C PHE A 43 24.20 -0.71 -13.98
N PRO A 44 25.09 -1.29 -14.83
CA PRO A 44 24.87 -2.59 -15.45
C PRO A 44 24.75 -3.77 -14.47
N PHE A 45 25.26 -3.62 -13.24
CA PHE A 45 25.18 -4.64 -12.19
C PHE A 45 24.28 -4.24 -11.01
N ALA A 46 23.40 -3.26 -11.20
CA ALA A 46 22.41 -2.88 -10.21
C ALA A 46 21.56 -4.09 -9.77
N PRO A 47 21.40 -4.34 -8.45
CA PRO A 47 20.50 -5.38 -7.96
C PRO A 47 19.04 -5.00 -8.26
N ALA A 48 18.15 -6.00 -8.24
CA ALA A 48 16.71 -5.76 -8.40
C ALA A 48 16.20 -4.76 -7.34
N GLY A 49 15.49 -3.72 -7.76
CA GLY A 49 15.03 -2.63 -6.90
C GLY A 49 15.96 -1.40 -6.85
N TYR A 50 17.14 -1.47 -7.45
CA TYR A 50 18.04 -0.32 -7.66
C TYR A 50 17.82 0.25 -9.07
N PRO A 51 17.92 1.58 -9.29
CA PRO A 51 17.78 2.15 -10.63
C PRO A 51 18.82 1.55 -11.58
N ALA A 52 18.37 1.09 -12.75
CA ALA A 52 19.28 0.61 -13.81
C ALA A 52 19.94 1.78 -14.56
N GLU A 53 19.26 2.93 -14.64
CA GLU A 53 19.75 4.16 -15.25
C GLU A 53 19.07 5.38 -14.61
N VAL A 54 19.81 6.49 -14.49
CA VAL A 54 19.27 7.81 -14.12
C VAL A 54 19.62 8.79 -15.23
N THR A 55 18.61 9.48 -15.78
CA THR A 55 18.77 10.38 -16.93
C THR A 55 18.41 11.82 -16.59
N GLY A 56 19.29 12.73 -16.98
CA GLY A 56 19.14 14.17 -16.82
C GLY A 56 19.92 14.71 -15.62
N ARG A 57 20.59 15.85 -15.79
CA ARG A 57 21.46 16.43 -14.74
C ARG A 57 20.72 16.65 -13.41
N ALA A 58 19.49 17.16 -13.46
CA ALA A 58 18.70 17.40 -12.25
C ALA A 58 18.34 16.10 -11.52
N ALA A 59 18.02 15.03 -12.25
CA ALA A 59 17.74 13.73 -11.65
C ALA A 59 19.00 13.08 -11.06
N ILE A 60 20.17 13.32 -11.66
CA ILE A 60 21.46 12.86 -11.15
C ILE A 60 21.85 13.64 -9.89
N GLU A 61 21.61 14.95 -9.85
CA GLU A 61 21.80 15.76 -8.64
C GLU A 61 20.91 15.28 -7.50
N ASP A 62 19.63 15.02 -7.77
CA ASP A 62 18.70 14.46 -6.78
C ASP A 62 19.13 13.06 -6.32
N TYR A 63 19.59 12.20 -7.22
CA TYR A 63 20.11 10.88 -6.91
C TYR A 63 21.38 10.91 -6.03
N LEU A 64 22.25 11.90 -6.22
CA LEU A 64 23.51 12.04 -5.46
C LEU A 64 23.39 12.88 -4.19
N ARG A 65 22.22 13.50 -3.94
CA ARG A 65 22.02 14.49 -2.87
C ARG A 65 22.50 13.98 -1.51
N ASP A 66 22.08 12.77 -1.15
CA ASP A 66 22.29 12.21 0.19
C ASP A 66 23.49 11.25 0.23
N TYR A 67 24.25 11.15 -0.88
CA TYR A 67 25.42 10.28 -1.00
C TYR A 67 26.43 10.41 0.16
N PRO A 68 26.83 11.62 0.61
CA PRO A 68 27.80 11.78 1.69
C PRO A 68 27.28 11.36 3.07
N GLU A 69 25.95 11.28 3.24
CA GLU A 69 25.31 10.82 4.48
C GLU A 69 25.27 9.29 4.56
N GLN A 70 25.48 8.62 3.42
CA GLN A 70 25.47 7.17 3.32
C GLN A 70 26.90 6.59 3.25
N LEU A 71 27.79 7.21 2.46
CA LEU A 71 29.19 6.83 2.31
C LEU A 71 30.13 8.01 2.55
N ASP A 72 30.93 7.91 3.61
CA ASP A 72 32.03 8.83 3.89
C ASP A 72 33.30 8.35 3.18
N ILE A 73 33.46 8.73 1.90
CA ILE A 73 34.69 8.46 1.13
C ILE A 73 35.82 9.33 1.67
N ARG A 74 36.93 8.70 2.05
CA ARG A 74 38.09 9.34 2.71
C ARG A 74 39.34 9.34 1.87
N ALA A 75 39.47 8.37 0.97
CA ALA A 75 40.58 8.28 0.05
C ALA A 75 40.14 7.66 -1.28
N ILE A 76 40.81 8.10 -2.35
CA ILE A 76 40.73 7.50 -3.67
C ILE A 76 42.16 7.09 -4.04
N ASP A 77 42.38 5.79 -4.18
CA ASP A 77 43.70 5.21 -4.39
C ASP A 77 43.96 5.01 -5.89
N ALA A 78 45.07 5.64 -6.34
CA ALA A 78 45.73 5.40 -7.63
C ALA A 78 44.78 5.25 -8.84
N PRO A 79 43.98 6.28 -9.18
CA PRO A 79 43.11 6.22 -10.34
C PRO A 79 43.93 6.02 -11.62
N THR A 80 43.59 5.00 -12.40
CA THR A 80 44.16 4.74 -13.72
C THR A 80 43.16 5.16 -14.78
N VAL A 81 43.57 6.08 -15.65
CA VAL A 81 42.73 6.61 -16.72
C VAL A 81 43.23 6.04 -18.05
N HIS A 82 42.39 5.23 -18.70
CA HIS A 82 42.66 4.65 -20.01
C HIS A 82 42.00 5.51 -21.09
N VAL A 83 42.83 6.19 -21.88
CA VAL A 83 42.37 6.89 -23.08
C VAL A 83 42.05 5.84 -24.15
N THR A 84 40.89 5.99 -24.79
CA THR A 84 40.46 5.06 -25.85
C THR A 84 40.76 5.61 -27.24
N GLU A 85 40.54 4.81 -28.29
CA GLU A 85 40.63 5.29 -29.67
C GLU A 85 39.53 6.31 -30.01
N ASP A 86 38.42 6.28 -29.29
CA ASP A 86 37.40 7.32 -29.33
C ASP A 86 37.81 8.46 -28.38
N PRO A 87 38.12 9.67 -28.90
CA PRO A 87 38.59 10.77 -28.07
C PRO A 87 37.52 11.33 -27.12
N GLU A 88 36.25 10.95 -27.27
CA GLU A 88 35.18 11.30 -26.34
C GLU A 88 35.05 10.30 -25.18
N VAL A 89 35.64 9.11 -25.30
CA VAL A 89 35.46 8.01 -24.34
C VAL A 89 36.74 7.75 -23.55
N VAL A 90 36.56 7.65 -22.23
CA VAL A 90 37.62 7.30 -21.29
C VAL A 90 37.14 6.21 -20.35
N ILE A 91 38.04 5.32 -19.96
CA ILE A 91 37.78 4.31 -18.93
C ILE A 91 38.60 4.68 -17.71
N VAL A 92 37.99 4.68 -16.53
CA VAL A 92 38.67 4.94 -15.27
C VAL A 92 38.55 3.74 -14.34
N GLU A 93 39.68 3.29 -13.79
CA GLU A 93 39.75 2.32 -12.71
C GLU A 93 40.28 3.01 -11.45
N PHE A 94 39.60 2.85 -10.32
CA PHE A 94 40.05 3.41 -9.05
C PHE A 94 39.56 2.57 -7.86
N ALA A 95 40.20 2.72 -6.71
CA ALA A 95 39.68 2.21 -5.45
C ALA A 95 39.25 3.37 -4.56
N ALA A 96 38.11 3.22 -3.89
CA ALA A 96 37.63 4.15 -2.88
C ALA A 96 37.66 3.48 -1.52
N ASP A 97 38.23 4.19 -0.54
CA ASP A 97 38.28 3.80 0.86
C ASP A 97 37.51 4.81 1.72
N GLY A 98 36.69 4.31 2.64
CA GLY A 98 35.79 5.13 3.43
C GLY A 98 35.10 4.37 4.55
N ILE A 99 33.99 4.94 5.03
CA ILE A 99 33.11 4.30 6.01
C ILE A 99 31.67 4.39 5.52
N ALA A 100 30.94 3.28 5.61
CA ALA A 100 29.48 3.30 5.51
C ALA A 100 28.90 3.96 6.76
N VAL A 101 28.36 5.17 6.62
CA VAL A 101 28.04 6.07 7.73
C VAL A 101 27.06 5.41 8.70
N ARG A 102 26.02 4.76 8.17
CA ARG A 102 24.97 4.11 8.96
C ARG A 102 25.44 2.87 9.72
N THR A 103 26.26 2.02 9.10
CA THR A 103 26.71 0.76 9.72
C THR A 103 28.01 0.92 10.52
N GLY A 104 28.74 2.02 10.30
CA GLY A 104 30.09 2.24 10.82
C GLY A 104 31.14 1.28 10.25
N ARG A 105 30.79 0.44 9.26
CA ARG A 105 31.70 -0.56 8.69
C ARG A 105 32.69 0.09 7.72
N PRO A 106 33.93 -0.44 7.62
CA PRO A 106 34.85 -0.03 6.56
C PRO A 106 34.23 -0.25 5.19
N TYR A 107 34.34 0.77 4.33
CA TYR A 107 33.97 0.69 2.93
C TYR A 107 35.24 0.66 2.08
N ARG A 108 35.45 -0.41 1.32
CA ARG A 108 36.54 -0.52 0.36
C ARG A 108 36.03 -1.13 -0.94
N MET A 109 35.97 -0.33 -2.00
CA MET A 109 35.44 -0.76 -3.28
C MET A 109 36.39 -0.41 -4.42
N ARG A 110 36.48 -1.31 -5.41
CA ARG A 110 37.11 -1.04 -6.70
C ARG A 110 36.02 -0.72 -7.72
N TYR A 111 36.22 0.36 -8.44
CA TYR A 111 35.34 0.84 -9.48
C TYR A 111 36.03 0.74 -10.83
N ILE A 112 35.22 0.43 -11.85
CA ILE A 112 35.56 0.70 -13.24
C ILE A 112 34.38 1.41 -13.88
N ALA A 113 34.64 2.55 -14.51
CA ALA A 113 33.62 3.33 -15.20
C ALA A 113 34.03 3.63 -16.64
N VAL A 114 33.07 3.57 -17.56
CA VAL A 114 33.24 3.96 -18.96
C VAL A 114 32.46 5.24 -19.18
N ILE A 115 33.16 6.33 -19.48
CA ILE A 115 32.61 7.69 -19.44
C ILE A 115 32.76 8.31 -20.82
N THR A 116 31.65 8.79 -21.38
CA THR A 116 31.63 9.55 -22.63
C THR A 116 31.45 11.03 -22.30
N VAL A 117 32.36 11.86 -22.79
CA VAL A 117 32.41 13.30 -22.55
C VAL A 117 32.35 14.04 -23.87
N ARG A 118 31.39 14.97 -24.00
CA ARG A 118 31.25 15.85 -25.17
C ARG A 118 31.26 17.30 -24.71
N ALA A 119 32.03 18.14 -25.39
CA ALA A 119 32.17 19.56 -25.05
C ALA A 119 32.51 19.83 -23.56
N GLY A 120 33.23 18.91 -22.90
CA GLY A 120 33.60 19.03 -21.50
C GLY A 120 32.52 18.68 -20.49
N GLU A 121 31.43 18.05 -20.93
CA GLU A 121 30.31 17.56 -20.11
C GLU A 121 30.13 16.05 -20.31
N ILE A 122 29.76 15.34 -19.24
CA ILE A 122 29.47 13.91 -19.26
C ILE A 122 28.12 13.70 -19.94
N VAL A 123 28.11 12.98 -21.06
CA VAL A 123 26.86 12.61 -21.75
C VAL A 123 26.40 11.21 -21.38
N HIS A 124 27.33 10.32 -21.00
CA HIS A 124 26.99 8.99 -20.54
C HIS A 124 28.07 8.46 -19.59
N TYR A 125 27.65 7.95 -18.45
CA TYR A 125 28.52 7.33 -17.44
C TYR A 125 28.04 5.92 -17.16
N ARG A 126 28.84 4.90 -17.45
CA ARG A 126 28.53 3.50 -17.07
C ARG A 126 29.37 3.09 -15.89
N ASP A 127 28.74 2.78 -14.77
CA ASP A 127 29.41 2.38 -13.53
C ASP A 127 29.33 0.87 -13.30
N TYR A 128 30.45 0.17 -13.42
CA TYR A 128 30.56 -1.26 -13.18
C TYR A 128 31.09 -1.55 -11.76
N TRP A 129 30.41 -0.98 -10.77
CA TRP A 129 30.66 -1.24 -9.36
C TRP A 129 30.27 -2.67 -8.95
N ASN A 130 30.79 -3.14 -7.81
CA ASN A 130 30.51 -4.48 -7.29
C ASN A 130 29.35 -4.45 -6.27
N PRO A 131 28.15 -4.94 -6.61
CA PRO A 131 27.00 -4.92 -5.71
C PRO A 131 27.16 -5.76 -4.45
N LEU A 132 27.92 -6.85 -4.51
CA LEU A 132 28.15 -7.70 -3.34
C LEU A 132 29.03 -6.98 -2.30
N ALA A 133 30.09 -6.31 -2.76
CA ALA A 133 30.98 -5.56 -1.88
C ALA A 133 30.26 -4.38 -1.22
N ALA A 134 29.35 -3.71 -1.93
CA ALA A 134 28.55 -2.65 -1.36
C ALA A 134 27.56 -3.18 -0.31
N ALA A 135 26.87 -4.28 -0.62
CA ALA A 135 25.92 -4.91 0.30
C ALA A 135 26.60 -5.33 1.62
N GLU A 136 27.81 -5.89 1.56
CA GLU A 136 28.58 -6.26 2.76
C GLU A 136 28.87 -5.04 3.67
N ALA A 137 29.26 -3.91 3.06
CA ALA A 137 29.56 -2.69 3.78
C ALA A 137 28.29 -1.98 4.31
N LEU A 138 27.21 -1.99 3.52
CA LEU A 138 25.94 -1.31 3.82
C LEU A 138 24.97 -2.16 4.67
N GLY A 139 25.31 -3.42 4.98
CA GLY A 139 24.55 -4.24 5.94
C GLY A 139 23.55 -5.21 5.31
N GLY A 140 23.58 -5.43 4.00
CA GLY A 140 22.77 -6.40 3.28
C GLY A 140 22.25 -5.88 1.94
N ALA A 141 21.69 -6.76 1.10
CA ALA A 141 21.17 -6.39 -0.22
C ALA A 141 19.94 -5.46 -0.16
N GLY A 142 19.07 -5.62 0.84
CA GLY A 142 17.90 -4.73 1.04
C GLY A 142 18.27 -3.30 1.45
N GLU A 143 19.48 -3.12 2.00
CA GLU A 143 20.03 -1.83 2.39
C GLU A 143 20.84 -1.17 1.27
N LEU A 144 21.21 -1.95 0.25
CA LEU A 144 21.79 -1.43 -0.97
C LEU A 144 20.71 -0.82 -1.87
N THR A 145 19.48 -1.33 -1.82
CA THR A 145 18.35 -0.78 -2.57
C THR A 145 17.85 0.56 -2.01
N SER A 146 18.09 0.86 -0.73
CA SER A 146 17.85 2.18 -0.15
C SER A 146 18.92 3.21 -0.54
N PHE A 147 20.10 2.77 -1.00
CA PHE A 147 21.21 3.62 -1.45
C PHE A 147 20.97 4.31 -2.82
N GLY A 148 19.96 3.87 -3.59
CA GLY A 148 19.66 4.42 -4.93
C GLY A 148 18.22 4.89 -5.13
N ALA A 149 17.38 4.77 -4.09
CA ALA A 149 16.08 5.42 -4.07
C ALA A 149 16.30 6.85 -3.56
N THR A 150 16.04 7.85 -4.40
CA THR A 150 15.84 9.24 -3.95
C THR A 150 15.03 9.24 -2.65
N GLU A 151 15.56 9.85 -1.59
CA GLU A 151 14.92 9.96 -0.28
C GLU A 151 13.56 10.68 -0.40
N GLY A 152 12.51 9.91 -0.68
CA GLY A 152 11.32 10.03 0.14
C GLY A 152 11.62 9.29 1.44
N LYS A 153 11.14 9.85 2.56
CA LYS A 153 11.01 9.18 3.86
C LYS A 153 10.93 7.65 3.68
N SER A 154 11.79 6.89 4.36
CA SER A 154 11.61 5.42 4.41
C SER A 154 10.14 5.12 4.67
N MET A 155 9.53 4.16 3.96
CA MET A 155 8.12 3.85 4.18
C MET A 155 7.84 3.40 5.63
N SER A 156 8.86 2.95 6.37
CA SER A 156 8.80 2.69 7.82
C SER A 156 8.71 3.96 8.69
N GLU A 157 9.01 5.13 8.15
CA GLU A 157 8.86 6.46 8.78
C GLU A 157 7.72 7.28 8.15
N ALA A 158 6.99 6.72 7.18
CA ALA A 158 5.87 7.38 6.52
C ALA A 158 4.76 7.70 7.53
N THR A 159 4.25 8.94 7.47
CA THR A 159 3.06 9.33 8.21
C THR A 159 1.83 8.99 7.38
N ILE A 160 1.03 8.04 7.85
CA ILE A 160 -0.11 7.49 7.12
C ILE A 160 -1.40 7.96 7.76
N LEU A 161 -2.24 8.62 6.97
CA LEU A 161 -3.59 8.99 7.40
C LEU A 161 -4.56 7.84 7.12
N VAL A 162 -5.24 7.36 8.14
CA VAL A 162 -6.26 6.31 8.03
C VAL A 162 -7.63 6.94 8.23
N THR A 163 -8.37 7.15 7.14
CA THR A 163 -9.79 7.55 7.25
C THR A 163 -10.64 6.35 7.62
N GLY A 164 -11.66 6.57 8.47
CA GLY A 164 -12.44 5.46 9.04
C GLY A 164 -11.61 4.54 9.96
N GLY A 165 -10.54 5.06 10.58
CA GLY A 165 -9.61 4.28 11.40
C GLY A 165 -10.20 3.64 12.66
N THR A 166 -11.43 3.98 13.05
CA THR A 166 -12.17 3.29 14.14
C THR A 166 -13.11 2.19 13.64
N GLY A 167 -13.23 1.99 12.33
CA GLY A 167 -14.06 0.97 11.72
C GLY A 167 -13.38 -0.40 11.63
N THR A 168 -14.11 -1.38 11.11
CA THR A 168 -13.69 -2.79 11.01
C THR A 168 -12.34 -2.97 10.32
N THR A 169 -12.13 -2.37 9.16
CA THR A 169 -10.84 -2.44 8.44
C THR A 169 -9.84 -1.44 9.00
N GLY A 170 -10.25 -0.19 9.22
CA GLY A 170 -9.36 0.91 9.56
C GLY A 170 -8.60 0.68 10.86
N SER A 171 -9.23 0.11 11.88
CA SER A 171 -8.58 -0.18 13.17
C SER A 171 -7.49 -1.25 13.04
N ARG A 172 -7.75 -2.30 12.25
CA ARG A 172 -6.78 -3.37 11.96
C ARG A 172 -5.61 -2.87 11.13
N ILE A 173 -5.88 -2.02 10.15
CA ILE A 173 -4.86 -1.37 9.33
C ILE A 173 -3.98 -0.47 10.20
N ALA A 174 -4.58 0.38 11.03
CA ALA A 174 -3.83 1.24 11.95
C ALA A 174 -2.92 0.41 12.88
N ALA A 175 -3.44 -0.68 13.46
CA ALA A 175 -2.64 -1.58 14.28
C ALA A 175 -1.49 -2.25 13.51
N GLY A 176 -1.75 -2.72 12.28
CA GLY A 176 -0.74 -3.35 11.42
C GLY A 176 0.35 -2.36 10.99
N LEU A 177 -0.02 -1.13 10.63
CA LEU A 177 0.94 -0.07 10.29
C LEU A 177 1.84 0.29 11.48
N VAL A 178 1.28 0.41 12.69
CA VAL A 178 2.07 0.64 13.91
C VAL A 178 3.03 -0.53 14.18
N ALA A 179 2.59 -1.77 13.95
CA ALA A 179 3.44 -2.95 14.14
C ALA A 179 4.63 -2.99 13.16
N GLU A 180 4.48 -2.40 11.97
CA GLU A 180 5.53 -2.23 10.95
C GLU A 180 6.37 -0.95 11.17
N GLY A 181 6.13 -0.21 12.26
CA GLY A 181 6.89 0.97 12.65
C GLY A 181 6.43 2.30 12.04
N ALA A 182 5.39 2.30 11.20
CA ALA A 182 4.89 3.51 10.55
C ALA A 182 4.19 4.46 11.54
N GLU A 183 4.27 5.77 11.29
CA GLU A 183 3.53 6.76 12.05
C GLU A 183 2.08 6.81 11.53
N VAL A 184 1.10 6.55 12.40
CA VAL A 184 -0.31 6.47 12.00
C VAL A 184 -1.11 7.61 12.58
N ARG A 185 -1.80 8.35 11.70
CA ARG A 185 -2.80 9.35 12.06
C ARG A 185 -4.20 8.82 11.79
N ILE A 186 -5.02 8.72 12.83
CA ILE A 186 -6.38 8.19 12.72
C ILE A 186 -7.36 9.35 12.50
N ALA A 187 -7.97 9.43 11.32
CA ALA A 187 -9.03 10.39 11.04
C ALA A 187 -10.36 9.92 11.66
N SER A 188 -10.90 10.72 12.57
CA SER A 188 -12.17 10.45 13.25
C SER A 188 -13.02 11.71 13.38
N ARG A 189 -14.34 11.53 13.42
CA ARG A 189 -15.24 12.64 13.76
C ARG A 189 -15.14 13.06 15.22
N ASN A 190 -14.86 12.11 16.09
CA ASN A 190 -14.65 12.30 17.50
C ASN A 190 -13.26 11.73 17.82
N PRO A 191 -12.18 12.53 17.76
CA PRO A 191 -10.83 12.04 18.03
C PRO A 191 -10.72 11.57 19.48
N GLN A 192 -10.08 10.42 19.70
CA GLN A 192 -9.89 9.80 21.01
C GLN A 192 -8.46 9.27 21.07
N GLY A 193 -7.55 10.01 21.72
CA GLY A 193 -6.13 9.66 21.80
C GLY A 193 -5.22 10.59 20.99
N ASP A 194 -3.93 10.52 21.29
CA ASP A 194 -2.94 11.50 20.84
C ASP A 194 -2.65 11.43 19.34
N ASN A 195 -2.85 10.27 18.72
CA ASN A 195 -2.67 10.06 17.28
C ASN A 195 -3.97 10.20 16.47
N HIS A 196 -5.07 10.66 17.08
CA HIS A 196 -6.32 10.94 16.39
C HIS A 196 -6.39 12.41 15.94
N ILE A 197 -6.92 12.63 14.74
CA ILE A 197 -7.21 13.96 14.20
C ILE A 197 -8.68 14.09 13.87
N ARG A 198 -9.26 15.28 14.08
CA ARG A 198 -10.61 15.59 13.63
C ARG A 198 -10.65 15.59 12.11
N PHE A 199 -11.58 14.83 11.55
CA PHE A 199 -11.84 14.78 10.12
C PHE A 199 -13.34 14.63 9.86
N ASP A 200 -13.88 15.42 8.93
CA ASP A 200 -15.26 15.31 8.44
C ASP A 200 -15.31 15.52 6.93
N TRP A 201 -15.92 14.58 6.20
CA TRP A 201 -16.13 14.70 4.76
C TRP A 201 -16.99 15.92 4.36
N HIS A 202 -17.74 16.49 5.30
CA HIS A 202 -18.60 17.65 5.05
C HIS A 202 -18.06 18.95 5.67
N ASP A 203 -16.84 18.92 6.22
CA ASP A 203 -16.17 20.07 6.83
C ASP A 203 -14.76 20.25 6.25
N PRO A 204 -14.61 21.04 5.16
CA PRO A 204 -13.33 21.25 4.50
C PRO A 204 -12.25 21.87 5.39
N GLU A 205 -12.60 22.57 6.48
CA GLU A 205 -11.63 23.13 7.42
C GLU A 205 -10.83 22.03 8.14
N THR A 206 -11.37 20.81 8.18
CA THR A 206 -10.71 19.65 8.80
C THR A 206 -9.62 19.00 7.93
N TYR A 207 -9.57 19.32 6.63
CA TYR A 207 -8.69 18.63 5.67
C TYR A 207 -7.22 19.00 5.84
N GLY A 208 -6.92 20.30 5.89
CA GLY A 208 -5.54 20.80 6.03
C GLY A 208 -4.81 20.22 7.26
N PRO A 209 -5.39 20.30 8.48
CA PRO A 209 -4.81 19.70 9.66
C PRO A 209 -4.59 18.18 9.55
N ALA A 210 -5.51 17.45 8.90
CA ALA A 210 -5.39 16.01 8.71
C ALA A 210 -4.24 15.64 7.77
N LEU A 211 -3.98 16.46 6.74
CA LEU A 211 -3.00 16.23 5.67
C LEU A 211 -1.58 16.71 6.00
N ASN A 212 -1.38 17.46 7.08
CA ASN A 212 -0.06 18.00 7.42
C ASN A 212 1.00 16.90 7.60
N GLY A 213 2.01 16.89 6.72
CA GLY A 213 3.11 15.91 6.74
C GLY A 213 2.68 14.47 6.43
N VAL A 214 1.52 14.26 5.78
CA VAL A 214 1.05 12.92 5.38
C VAL A 214 1.72 12.49 4.08
N ASP A 215 2.25 11.28 4.05
CA ASP A 215 2.88 10.69 2.88
C ASP A 215 1.89 9.80 2.09
N ALA A 216 1.04 9.07 2.82
CA ALA A 216 0.08 8.12 2.27
C ALA A 216 -1.28 8.13 2.99
N ILE A 217 -2.34 7.75 2.29
CA ILE A 217 -3.70 7.71 2.82
C ILE A 217 -4.31 6.32 2.61
N TYR A 218 -4.86 5.74 3.68
CA TYR A 218 -5.92 4.74 3.56
C TYR A 218 -7.27 5.46 3.53
N LEU A 219 -7.99 5.33 2.41
CA LEU A 219 -9.21 6.08 2.14
C LEU A 219 -10.44 5.17 2.21
N VAL A 220 -11.28 5.40 3.22
CA VAL A 220 -12.66 4.92 3.29
C VAL A 220 -13.61 6.04 2.85
N PRO A 221 -14.36 5.86 1.74
CA PRO A 221 -15.31 6.87 1.27
C PRO A 221 -16.47 7.06 2.26
N PRO A 222 -17.19 8.20 2.21
CA PRO A 222 -18.35 8.44 3.06
C PRO A 222 -19.43 7.36 2.84
N ILE A 223 -19.86 6.73 3.93
CA ILE A 223 -20.91 5.70 3.89
C ILE A 223 -22.26 6.36 3.58
N GLY A 224 -23.04 5.74 2.68
CA GLY A 224 -24.40 6.18 2.35
C GLY A 224 -24.48 7.36 1.39
N ALA A 225 -23.36 7.84 0.84
CA ALA A 225 -23.37 8.86 -0.20
C ALA A 225 -23.70 8.24 -1.56
N THR A 226 -24.69 8.80 -2.27
CA THR A 226 -25.04 8.39 -3.64
C THR A 226 -23.93 8.74 -4.65
N ASP A 227 -23.23 9.85 -4.42
CA ASP A 227 -22.09 10.30 -5.21
C ASP A 227 -20.88 10.59 -4.32
N PRO A 228 -20.14 9.54 -3.87
CA PRO A 228 -18.99 9.71 -3.00
C PRO A 228 -17.84 10.44 -3.71
N ALA A 229 -17.75 10.38 -5.05
CA ALA A 229 -16.68 11.03 -5.80
C ALA A 229 -16.69 12.55 -5.60
N SER A 230 -17.84 13.20 -5.76
CA SER A 230 -18.00 14.64 -5.55
C SER A 230 -17.63 15.12 -4.14
N ILE A 231 -17.72 14.25 -3.13
CA ILE A 231 -17.37 14.56 -1.74
C ILE A 231 -15.87 14.37 -1.50
N VAL A 232 -15.28 13.34 -2.10
CA VAL A 232 -13.89 12.93 -1.87
C VAL A 232 -12.89 13.68 -2.75
N GLU A 233 -13.27 14.07 -3.96
CA GLU A 233 -12.40 14.78 -4.92
C GLU A 233 -11.77 16.07 -4.36
N PRO A 234 -12.49 16.96 -3.66
CA PRO A 234 -11.89 18.15 -3.06
C PRO A 234 -10.79 17.82 -2.04
N PHE A 235 -10.99 16.76 -1.26
CA PHE A 235 -9.99 16.28 -0.29
C PHE A 235 -8.77 15.68 -1.00
N LEU A 236 -8.98 14.85 -2.03
CA LEU A 236 -7.88 14.29 -2.83
C LEU A 236 -7.04 15.38 -3.49
N ALA A 237 -7.67 16.42 -4.03
CA ALA A 237 -6.95 17.56 -4.61
C ALA A 237 -6.06 18.27 -3.57
N GLN A 238 -6.57 18.48 -2.35
CA GLN A 238 -5.78 19.04 -1.25
C GLN A 238 -4.67 18.09 -0.79
N ALA A 239 -4.92 16.78 -0.76
CA ALA A 239 -3.93 15.77 -0.40
C ALA A 239 -2.72 15.80 -1.35
N VAL A 240 -2.98 15.83 -2.66
CA VAL A 240 -1.94 15.95 -3.69
C VAL A 240 -1.16 17.25 -3.53
N GLN A 241 -1.85 18.37 -3.30
CA GLN A 241 -1.20 19.67 -3.05
C GLN A 241 -0.35 19.68 -1.76
N ALA A 242 -0.74 18.90 -0.75
CA ALA A 242 0.00 18.73 0.49
C ALA A 242 1.18 17.75 0.38
N GLY A 243 1.38 17.13 -0.79
CA GLY A 243 2.51 16.23 -1.05
C GLY A 243 2.20 14.74 -0.86
N VAL A 244 0.94 14.36 -0.62
CA VAL A 244 0.56 12.95 -0.55
C VAL A 244 0.81 12.29 -1.89
N ARG A 245 1.60 11.22 -1.90
CA ARG A 245 1.95 10.49 -3.13
C ARG A 245 1.18 9.19 -3.29
N ARG A 246 0.71 8.61 -2.17
CA ARG A 246 0.11 7.27 -2.14
C ARG A 246 -1.30 7.26 -1.56
N VAL A 247 -2.25 6.63 -2.27
CA VAL A 247 -3.62 6.42 -1.78
C VAL A 247 -4.05 4.98 -2.01
N VAL A 248 -4.47 4.33 -0.92
CA VAL A 248 -5.09 3.00 -0.93
C VAL A 248 -6.57 3.16 -0.59
N LEU A 249 -7.42 2.99 -1.60
CA LEU A 249 -8.87 3.17 -1.50
C LEU A 249 -9.57 1.87 -1.12
N LEU A 250 -10.49 1.91 -0.15
CA LEU A 250 -11.44 0.84 0.08
C LEU A 250 -12.61 0.94 -0.92
N GLY A 251 -12.68 -0.06 -1.79
CA GLY A 251 -13.77 -0.30 -2.73
C GLY A 251 -14.59 -1.54 -2.38
N SER A 252 -15.11 -2.21 -3.40
CA SER A 252 -15.94 -3.43 -3.31
C SER A 252 -15.77 -4.29 -4.56
N SER A 253 -15.77 -5.63 -4.41
CA SER A 253 -15.75 -6.57 -5.56
C SER A 253 -16.99 -6.42 -6.45
N ALA A 254 -18.15 -6.12 -5.84
CA ALA A 254 -19.44 -5.96 -6.52
C ALA A 254 -19.53 -4.71 -7.42
N VAL A 255 -18.57 -3.79 -7.32
CA VAL A 255 -18.56 -2.53 -8.08
C VAL A 255 -17.46 -2.57 -9.12
N SER A 256 -17.81 -2.43 -10.40
CA SER A 256 -16.83 -2.27 -11.49
C SER A 256 -16.31 -0.83 -11.57
N ALA A 257 -15.15 -0.62 -12.19
CA ALA A 257 -14.54 0.70 -12.34
C ALA A 257 -15.38 1.66 -13.20
N GLU A 258 -16.23 1.12 -14.07
CA GLU A 258 -17.13 1.87 -14.95
C GLU A 258 -18.45 2.24 -14.27
N ALA A 259 -18.74 1.68 -13.09
CA ALA A 259 -19.97 1.93 -12.38
C ALA A 259 -20.04 3.39 -11.87
N PRO A 260 -21.25 4.01 -11.84
CA PRO A 260 -21.42 5.31 -11.20
C PRO A 260 -21.11 5.23 -9.69
N GLY A 261 -20.90 6.40 -9.07
CA GLY A 261 -20.59 6.50 -7.65
C GLY A 261 -19.20 5.95 -7.31
N LEU A 262 -19.12 4.81 -6.65
CA LEU A 262 -17.87 4.25 -6.15
C LEU A 262 -16.89 3.86 -7.29
N GLY A 263 -17.39 3.40 -8.44
CA GLY A 263 -16.54 3.09 -9.61
C GLY A 263 -15.86 4.35 -10.18
N LYS A 264 -16.59 5.47 -10.30
CA LYS A 264 -16.00 6.78 -10.66
C LYS A 264 -14.88 7.20 -9.70
N LEU A 265 -15.06 6.96 -8.40
CA LEU A 265 -14.04 7.26 -7.40
C LEU A 265 -12.75 6.44 -7.61
N TYR A 266 -12.84 5.20 -8.13
CA TYR A 266 -11.66 4.41 -8.48
C TYR A 266 -10.83 5.13 -9.55
N GLY A 267 -11.50 5.62 -10.60
CA GLY A 267 -10.88 6.42 -11.66
C GLY A 267 -10.29 7.73 -11.14
N ALA A 268 -10.98 8.42 -10.23
CA ALA A 268 -10.50 9.66 -9.63
C ALA A 268 -9.22 9.45 -8.81
N VAL A 269 -9.16 8.41 -7.97
CA VAL A 269 -7.94 8.08 -7.21
C VAL A 269 -6.79 7.70 -8.14
N ARG A 270 -7.04 6.84 -9.13
CA ARG A 270 -6.04 6.43 -10.12
C ARG A 270 -5.46 7.60 -10.92
N GLY A 271 -6.27 8.63 -11.20
CA GLY A 271 -5.84 9.82 -11.93
C GLY A 271 -5.21 10.90 -11.05
N ALA A 272 -5.46 10.89 -9.74
CA ALA A 272 -5.04 11.95 -8.82
C ALA A 272 -3.62 11.76 -8.26
N VAL A 273 -3.21 10.51 -7.98
CA VAL A 273 -1.92 10.22 -7.33
C VAL A 273 -1.07 9.24 -8.14
N PRO A 274 0.27 9.37 -8.09
CA PRO A 274 1.17 8.49 -8.83
C PRO A 274 1.20 7.06 -8.28
N GLU A 275 0.91 6.89 -6.99
CA GLU A 275 0.91 5.59 -6.30
C GLU A 275 -0.49 5.31 -5.78
N TRP A 276 -1.19 4.36 -6.43
CA TRP A 276 -2.58 4.06 -6.10
C TRP A 276 -2.78 2.56 -5.91
N ALA A 277 -3.76 2.21 -5.09
CA ALA A 277 -4.35 0.88 -5.10
C ALA A 277 -5.83 0.98 -4.73
N VAL A 278 -6.66 0.13 -5.34
CA VAL A 278 -8.06 -0.04 -4.93
C VAL A 278 -8.22 -1.43 -4.34
N LEU A 279 -8.56 -1.51 -3.07
CA LEU A 279 -8.89 -2.77 -2.41
C LEU A 279 -10.36 -3.06 -2.65
N ARG A 280 -10.67 -4.13 -3.39
CA ARG A 280 -12.01 -4.58 -3.73
C ARG A 280 -12.31 -5.88 -2.99
N PRO A 281 -12.54 -5.82 -1.66
CA PRO A 281 -12.88 -7.00 -0.90
C PRO A 281 -14.22 -7.58 -1.34
N SER A 282 -14.29 -8.90 -1.25
CA SER A 282 -15.53 -9.68 -1.26
C SER A 282 -16.34 -9.44 0.03
N TRP A 283 -17.37 -10.24 0.28
CA TRP A 283 -18.24 -10.12 1.45
C TRP A 283 -17.47 -10.43 2.73
N PHE A 284 -17.67 -9.60 3.74
CA PHE A 284 -16.91 -9.67 4.98
C PHE A 284 -17.38 -10.85 5.83
N MET A 285 -16.46 -11.64 6.36
CA MET A 285 -16.77 -12.65 7.38
C MET A 285 -17.38 -12.02 8.64
N GLN A 286 -17.03 -10.76 8.92
CA GLN A 286 -17.60 -9.97 10.02
C GLN A 286 -19.12 -9.79 9.92
N ASN A 287 -19.75 -10.03 8.76
CA ASN A 287 -21.20 -10.00 8.63
C ASN A 287 -21.91 -11.10 9.43
N PHE A 288 -21.19 -12.18 9.79
CA PHE A 288 -21.72 -13.31 10.55
C PHE A 288 -21.57 -13.14 12.06
N VAL A 289 -20.89 -12.08 12.55
CA VAL A 289 -20.72 -11.81 13.99
C VAL A 289 -21.10 -10.35 14.31
N GLY A 290 -21.01 -9.95 15.58
CA GLY A 290 -21.32 -8.58 16.00
C GLY A 290 -22.76 -8.14 15.67
N GLY A 291 -22.94 -6.85 15.37
CA GLY A 291 -24.26 -6.21 15.19
C GLY A 291 -24.89 -6.34 13.79
N HIS A 292 -24.29 -7.08 12.86
CA HIS A 292 -24.80 -7.18 11.49
C HIS A 292 -26.13 -7.98 11.44
N PRO A 293 -27.08 -7.66 10.53
CA PRO A 293 -28.38 -8.35 10.46
C PRO A 293 -28.29 -9.87 10.28
N VAL A 294 -27.31 -10.38 9.51
CA VAL A 294 -27.06 -11.82 9.38
C VAL A 294 -26.69 -12.44 10.74
N ALA A 295 -25.75 -11.84 11.47
CA ALA A 295 -25.39 -12.28 12.82
C ALA A 295 -26.58 -12.20 13.79
N ALA A 296 -27.43 -11.17 13.66
CA ALA A 296 -28.63 -11.02 14.47
C ALA A 296 -29.65 -12.14 14.20
N GLY A 297 -29.89 -12.50 12.93
CA GLY A 297 -30.74 -13.63 12.54
C GLY A 297 -30.22 -14.96 13.08
N ILE A 298 -28.91 -15.19 12.98
CA ILE A 298 -28.25 -16.38 13.55
C ILE A 298 -28.48 -16.43 15.06
N ARG A 299 -28.26 -15.32 15.78
CA ARG A 299 -28.45 -15.29 17.24
C ARG A 299 -29.91 -15.45 17.64
N ALA A 300 -30.84 -14.80 16.95
CA ALA A 300 -32.25 -14.75 17.31
C ALA A 300 -32.99 -16.05 16.95
N ALA A 301 -32.81 -16.56 15.74
CA ALA A 301 -33.59 -17.67 15.20
C ALA A 301 -32.74 -18.86 14.74
N GLY A 302 -31.41 -18.73 14.69
CA GLY A 302 -30.56 -19.73 14.03
C GLY A 302 -30.77 -19.74 12.52
N GLU A 303 -31.10 -18.58 11.94
CA GLU A 303 -31.47 -18.46 10.54
C GLU A 303 -30.65 -17.38 9.84
N ILE A 304 -30.31 -17.67 8.60
CA ILE A 304 -29.71 -16.75 7.65
C ILE A 304 -30.71 -16.64 6.51
N VAL A 305 -31.34 -15.47 6.36
CA VAL A 305 -32.30 -15.21 5.28
C VAL A 305 -31.64 -14.34 4.22
N THR A 306 -31.65 -14.79 2.96
CA THR A 306 -31.09 -14.06 1.80
C THR A 306 -31.92 -14.35 0.55
N ALA A 307 -31.66 -13.66 -0.55
CA ALA A 307 -32.13 -14.05 -1.88
C ALA A 307 -31.05 -14.75 -2.73
N THR A 308 -29.99 -15.30 -2.15
CA THR A 308 -28.81 -15.78 -2.90
C THR A 308 -28.95 -17.16 -3.56
N GLY A 309 -29.98 -17.94 -3.24
CA GLY A 309 -30.10 -19.33 -3.71
C GLY A 309 -28.86 -20.15 -3.34
N ASP A 310 -28.38 -20.97 -4.28
CA ASP A 310 -27.12 -21.72 -4.13
C ASP A 310 -25.87 -20.92 -4.58
N GLY A 311 -26.02 -19.62 -4.81
CA GLY A 311 -24.92 -18.74 -5.19
C GLY A 311 -23.80 -18.78 -4.15
N ARG A 312 -22.55 -18.75 -4.62
CA ARG A 312 -21.36 -18.90 -3.78
C ARG A 312 -20.59 -17.60 -3.71
N VAL A 313 -20.01 -17.34 -2.55
CA VAL A 313 -19.21 -16.15 -2.27
C VAL A 313 -17.96 -16.58 -1.52
N ALA A 314 -16.80 -16.10 -1.96
CA ALA A 314 -15.57 -16.27 -1.21
C ALA A 314 -15.45 -15.17 -0.15
N PHE A 315 -16.10 -15.39 1.00
CA PHE A 315 -16.11 -14.44 2.13
C PHE A 315 -14.69 -14.15 2.61
N VAL A 316 -14.36 -12.88 2.84
CA VAL A 316 -13.01 -12.42 3.21
C VAL A 316 -12.97 -11.91 4.64
N ASP A 317 -11.90 -12.22 5.37
CA ASP A 317 -11.69 -11.70 6.72
C ASP A 317 -11.15 -10.27 6.66
N ALA A 318 -11.64 -9.35 7.50
CA ALA A 318 -11.08 -8.01 7.63
C ALA A 318 -9.58 -8.00 8.01
N GLU A 319 -9.05 -9.06 8.64
CA GLU A 319 -7.60 -9.21 8.86
C GLU A 319 -6.82 -9.39 7.54
N ASP A 320 -7.42 -10.05 6.55
CA ASP A 320 -6.84 -10.24 5.21
C ASP A 320 -6.87 -8.95 4.41
N ILE A 321 -7.97 -8.22 4.48
CA ILE A 321 -8.08 -6.88 3.89
C ILE A 321 -7.03 -5.96 4.50
N ALA A 322 -6.89 -5.98 5.83
CA ALA A 322 -5.93 -5.14 6.54
C ALA A 322 -4.48 -5.49 6.17
N ALA A 323 -4.13 -6.78 6.10
CA ALA A 323 -2.78 -7.19 5.72
C ALA A 323 -2.43 -6.75 4.28
N VAL A 324 -3.35 -6.92 3.33
CA VAL A 324 -3.17 -6.45 1.95
C VAL A 324 -3.04 -4.91 1.91
N ALA A 325 -3.85 -4.20 2.69
CA ALA A 325 -3.78 -2.74 2.79
C ALA A 325 -2.43 -2.25 3.35
N VAL A 326 -1.93 -2.89 4.41
CA VAL A 326 -0.63 -2.56 5.02
C VAL A 326 0.49 -2.72 4.00
N ARG A 327 0.52 -3.83 3.24
CA ARG A 327 1.50 -4.00 2.15
C ARG A 327 1.32 -2.98 1.04
N ALA A 328 0.10 -2.74 0.58
CA ALA A 328 -0.18 -1.72 -0.43
C ALA A 328 0.23 -0.30 0.01
N LEU A 329 0.19 -0.03 1.31
CA LEU A 329 0.62 1.24 1.89
C LEU A 329 2.14 1.33 2.08
N LEU A 330 2.83 0.23 2.41
CA LEU A 330 4.24 0.24 2.84
C LEU A 330 5.23 -0.33 1.84
N ASP A 331 4.79 -1.12 0.86
CA ASP A 331 5.70 -1.78 -0.07
C ASP A 331 6.53 -0.74 -0.86
N PRO A 332 7.84 -1.00 -1.07
CA PRO A 332 8.70 -0.06 -1.80
C PRO A 332 8.20 0.18 -3.23
N VAL A 333 7.70 -0.88 -3.88
CA VAL A 333 7.10 -0.79 -5.21
C VAL A 333 5.59 -0.56 -5.07
N PRO A 334 5.05 0.56 -5.57
CA PRO A 334 3.61 0.81 -5.50
C PRO A 334 2.85 -0.22 -6.33
N HIS A 335 1.73 -0.70 -5.79
CA HIS A 335 0.98 -1.78 -6.43
C HIS A 335 0.30 -1.34 -7.74
N ASN A 336 -0.20 -0.10 -7.81
CA ASN A 336 -0.81 0.49 -9.00
C ASN A 336 -1.83 -0.42 -9.70
N THR A 337 -2.69 -1.05 -8.88
CA THR A 337 -3.65 -2.06 -9.32
C THR A 337 -4.92 -2.06 -8.47
N GLU A 338 -5.92 -2.80 -8.96
CA GLU A 338 -7.13 -3.14 -8.21
C GLU A 338 -6.99 -4.56 -7.64
N HIS A 339 -7.00 -4.67 -6.32
CA HIS A 339 -6.89 -5.93 -5.59
C HIS A 339 -8.27 -6.49 -5.30
N VAL A 340 -8.73 -7.51 -6.03
CA VAL A 340 -9.95 -8.25 -5.67
C VAL A 340 -9.61 -9.25 -4.58
N ILE A 341 -10.03 -8.98 -3.34
CA ILE A 341 -9.59 -9.72 -2.15
C ILE A 341 -10.70 -10.68 -1.71
N THR A 342 -10.43 -11.98 -1.76
CA THR A 342 -11.36 -13.03 -1.35
C THR A 342 -10.81 -13.86 -0.19
N GLY A 343 -11.68 -14.60 0.50
CA GLY A 343 -11.23 -15.75 1.29
C GLY A 343 -10.71 -16.88 0.41
N PRO A 344 -10.20 -17.96 1.01
CA PRO A 344 -9.57 -19.08 0.29
C PRO A 344 -10.57 -20.02 -0.38
N GLU A 345 -11.87 -19.90 -0.08
CA GLU A 345 -12.91 -20.79 -0.58
C GLU A 345 -14.22 -20.03 -0.83
N ALA A 346 -14.92 -20.37 -1.91
CA ALA A 346 -16.26 -19.86 -2.19
C ALA A 346 -17.32 -20.76 -1.54
N LEU A 347 -18.24 -20.17 -0.79
CA LEU A 347 -19.26 -20.89 -0.02
C LEU A 347 -20.64 -20.31 -0.33
N SER A 348 -21.65 -21.17 -0.46
CA SER A 348 -23.04 -20.74 -0.33
C SER A 348 -23.35 -20.39 1.12
N TYR A 349 -24.39 -19.61 1.35
CA TYR A 349 -24.86 -19.34 2.72
C TYR A 349 -25.33 -20.61 3.44
N ALA A 350 -25.83 -21.63 2.71
CA ALA A 350 -26.12 -22.95 3.26
C ALA A 350 -24.86 -23.67 3.75
N GLN A 351 -23.75 -23.63 2.98
CA GLN A 351 -22.47 -24.19 3.41
C GLN A 351 -21.89 -23.42 4.60
N ALA A 352 -21.99 -22.08 4.60
CA ALA A 352 -21.59 -21.26 5.74
C ALA A 352 -22.39 -21.61 7.01
N ALA A 353 -23.70 -21.84 6.89
CA ALA A 353 -24.57 -22.27 7.99
C ALA A 353 -24.14 -23.63 8.57
N VAL A 354 -23.75 -24.59 7.71
CA VAL A 354 -23.21 -25.88 8.15
C VAL A 354 -21.91 -25.70 8.94
N ILE A 355 -20.97 -24.89 8.45
CA ILE A 355 -19.71 -24.62 9.16
C ILE A 355 -19.99 -23.96 10.52
N ILE A 356 -20.90 -22.99 10.58
CA ILE A 356 -21.29 -22.37 11.85
C ILE A 356 -21.86 -23.41 12.80
N ALA A 357 -22.72 -24.31 12.31
CA ALA A 357 -23.33 -25.33 13.15
C ALA A 357 -22.29 -26.33 13.70
N GLU A 358 -21.31 -26.70 12.91
CA GLU A 358 -20.21 -27.58 13.34
C GLU A 358 -19.31 -26.92 14.38
N GLU A 359 -18.95 -25.65 14.20
CA GLU A 359 -18.03 -24.94 15.11
C GLU A 359 -18.71 -24.46 16.40
N THR A 360 -20.02 -24.16 16.35
CA THR A 360 -20.75 -23.63 17.51
C THR A 360 -21.63 -24.65 18.22
N GLY A 361 -21.90 -25.80 17.60
CA GLY A 361 -22.86 -26.81 18.07
C GLY A 361 -24.33 -26.38 17.97
N ARG A 362 -24.62 -25.23 17.36
CA ARG A 362 -25.98 -24.70 17.21
C ARG A 362 -26.48 -24.93 15.78
N VAL A 363 -27.68 -25.47 15.64
CA VAL A 363 -28.30 -25.60 14.30
C VAL A 363 -28.53 -24.21 13.70
N VAL A 364 -27.89 -23.96 12.56
CA VAL A 364 -28.12 -22.77 11.74
C VAL A 364 -28.63 -23.21 10.37
N ARG A 365 -29.65 -22.53 9.86
CA ARG A 365 -30.26 -22.80 8.55
C ARG A 365 -30.15 -21.58 7.65
N HIS A 366 -29.96 -21.84 6.36
CA HIS A 366 -30.07 -20.83 5.33
C HIS A 366 -31.45 -20.95 4.67
N GLU A 367 -32.19 -19.85 4.66
CA GLU A 367 -33.44 -19.71 3.93
C GLU A 367 -33.22 -18.76 2.75
N SER A 368 -33.37 -19.29 1.54
CA SER A 368 -33.33 -18.49 0.33
C SER A 368 -34.75 -18.11 -0.08
N VAL A 369 -35.10 -16.84 0.08
CA VAL A 369 -36.37 -16.26 -0.36
C VAL A 369 -36.26 -15.67 -1.77
N GLY A 370 -37.40 -15.24 -2.36
CA GLY A 370 -37.38 -14.51 -3.62
C GLY A 370 -36.76 -13.10 -3.50
N VAL A 371 -36.24 -12.54 -4.59
CA VAL A 371 -35.64 -11.17 -4.60
C VAL A 371 -36.60 -10.11 -4.06
N ALA A 372 -37.84 -10.12 -4.54
CA ALA A 372 -38.85 -9.15 -4.12
C ALA A 372 -39.21 -9.31 -2.64
N GLU A 373 -39.33 -10.56 -2.18
CA GLU A 373 -39.60 -10.88 -0.78
C GLU A 373 -38.45 -10.44 0.13
N PHE A 374 -37.20 -10.67 -0.27
CA PHE A 374 -36.05 -10.18 0.48
C PHE A 374 -36.01 -8.66 0.56
N ALA A 375 -36.31 -7.95 -0.53
CA ALA A 375 -36.40 -6.50 -0.52
C ALA A 375 -37.48 -6.01 0.46
N ASP A 376 -38.63 -6.70 0.54
CA ASP A 376 -39.69 -6.38 1.50
C ASP A 376 -39.25 -6.64 2.96
N LEU A 377 -38.59 -7.77 3.24
CA LEU A 377 -38.04 -8.07 4.57
C LEU A 377 -37.04 -7.00 5.03
N VAL A 378 -36.13 -6.60 4.14
CA VAL A 378 -35.14 -5.55 4.43
C VAL A 378 -35.84 -4.21 4.68
N ARG A 379 -36.82 -3.84 3.85
CA ARG A 379 -37.63 -2.63 4.05
C ARG A 379 -38.35 -2.63 5.40
N GLU A 380 -38.89 -3.76 5.81
CA GLU A 380 -39.60 -3.91 7.10
C GLU A 380 -38.69 -3.76 8.32
N SER A 381 -37.38 -3.99 8.17
CA SER A 381 -36.38 -3.66 9.19
C SER A 381 -36.04 -2.16 9.30
N GLY A 382 -36.74 -1.29 8.55
CA GLY A 382 -36.58 0.16 8.59
C GLY A 382 -35.61 0.73 7.56
N VAL A 383 -35.18 -0.09 6.60
CA VAL A 383 -34.29 0.33 5.50
C VAL A 383 -35.11 1.01 4.39
N PRO A 384 -34.65 2.15 3.81
CA PRO A 384 -35.31 2.79 2.67
C PRO A 384 -35.52 1.83 1.48
N ALA A 385 -36.65 1.96 0.79
CA ALA A 385 -37.09 0.99 -0.23
C ALA A 385 -36.13 0.86 -1.42
N ASP A 386 -35.52 1.97 -1.83
CA ASP A 386 -34.49 2.01 -2.87
C ASP A 386 -33.22 1.26 -2.45
N TYR A 387 -32.78 1.45 -1.20
CA TYR A 387 -31.63 0.73 -0.67
C TYR A 387 -31.92 -0.75 -0.42
N ALA A 388 -33.14 -1.10 0.01
CA ALA A 388 -33.59 -2.48 0.16
C ALA A 388 -33.60 -3.22 -1.20
N ALA A 389 -34.14 -2.57 -2.25
CA ALA A 389 -34.11 -3.11 -3.60
C ALA A 389 -32.68 -3.29 -4.13
N PHE A 390 -31.78 -2.35 -3.82
CA PHE A 390 -30.36 -2.47 -4.16
C PHE A 390 -29.70 -3.68 -3.48
N LEU A 391 -29.90 -3.87 -2.18
CA LEU A 391 -29.37 -5.04 -1.44
C LEU A 391 -29.91 -6.36 -2.00
N ALA A 392 -31.20 -6.41 -2.35
CA ALA A 392 -31.79 -7.58 -2.99
C ALA A 392 -31.23 -7.86 -4.40
N GLY A 393 -30.86 -6.80 -5.13
CA GLY A 393 -30.15 -6.91 -6.40
C GLY A 393 -28.76 -7.53 -6.25
N LEU A 394 -28.01 -7.18 -5.19
CA LEU A 394 -26.72 -7.81 -4.91
C LEU A 394 -26.86 -9.32 -4.65
N ASP A 395 -27.88 -9.74 -3.91
CA ASP A 395 -28.18 -11.16 -3.70
C ASP A 395 -28.57 -11.87 -5.00
N ASP A 396 -29.27 -11.17 -5.90
CA ASP A 396 -29.62 -11.64 -7.24
C ASP A 396 -28.39 -11.87 -8.13
N ASP A 397 -27.38 -11.01 -8.03
CA ASP A 397 -26.11 -11.17 -8.71
C ASP A 397 -25.27 -12.32 -8.14
N ILE A 398 -25.23 -12.48 -6.81
CA ILE A 398 -24.61 -13.65 -6.16
C ILE A 398 -25.26 -14.94 -6.67
N ARG A 399 -26.59 -14.99 -6.73
CA ARG A 399 -27.31 -16.18 -7.22
C ARG A 399 -26.95 -16.52 -8.67
N ARG A 400 -26.60 -15.52 -9.48
CA ARG A 400 -26.13 -15.70 -10.87
C ARG A 400 -24.63 -16.01 -10.98
N GLY A 401 -23.93 -16.17 -9.86
CA GLY A 401 -22.52 -16.54 -9.82
C GLY A 401 -21.55 -15.38 -10.00
N ALA A 402 -21.99 -14.12 -9.81
CA ALA A 402 -21.12 -12.95 -9.95
C ALA A 402 -19.89 -13.01 -9.02
N GLU A 403 -19.99 -13.73 -7.90
CA GLU A 403 -19.00 -13.78 -6.82
C GLU A 403 -18.47 -15.18 -6.51
N ASP A 404 -18.77 -16.18 -7.36
CA ASP A 404 -18.19 -17.53 -7.27
C ASP A 404 -16.77 -17.54 -7.85
N ARG A 405 -15.87 -16.85 -7.16
CA ARG A 405 -14.45 -16.73 -7.52
C ARG A 405 -13.59 -16.67 -6.27
N VAL A 406 -12.40 -17.24 -6.38
CA VAL A 406 -11.32 -17.16 -5.38
C VAL A 406 -10.11 -16.55 -6.06
N THR A 407 -9.44 -15.62 -5.39
CA THR A 407 -8.21 -14.98 -5.87
C THR A 407 -7.02 -15.35 -4.98
N SER A 408 -5.81 -15.20 -5.51
CA SER A 408 -4.56 -15.41 -4.78
C SER A 408 -4.02 -14.11 -4.16
N VAL A 409 -4.80 -13.02 -4.12
CA VAL A 409 -4.30 -11.70 -3.70
C VAL A 409 -3.69 -11.72 -2.29
N VAL A 410 -4.34 -12.40 -1.34
CA VAL A 410 -3.82 -12.46 0.04
C VAL A 410 -2.46 -13.16 0.07
N PRO A 411 -2.27 -14.41 -0.40
CA PRO A 411 -0.96 -15.05 -0.39
C PRO A 411 0.07 -14.33 -1.26
N ASP A 412 -0.31 -13.81 -2.43
CA ASP A 412 0.63 -13.15 -3.34
C ASP A 412 1.18 -11.83 -2.77
N VAL A 413 0.33 -11.05 -2.09
CA VAL A 413 0.72 -9.75 -1.53
C VAL A 413 1.34 -9.88 -0.14
N THR A 414 0.84 -10.79 0.69
CA THR A 414 1.18 -10.82 2.12
C THR A 414 2.11 -11.97 2.51
N GLY A 415 2.31 -12.95 1.61
CA GLY A 415 3.12 -14.15 1.88
C GLY A 415 2.48 -15.14 2.87
N ARG A 416 1.23 -14.89 3.30
CA ARG A 416 0.46 -15.77 4.20
C ARG A 416 -0.83 -16.23 3.54
N ASP A 417 -1.30 -17.40 3.94
CA ASP A 417 -2.58 -17.91 3.48
C ASP A 417 -3.74 -17.01 3.94
N ALA A 418 -4.80 -16.95 3.12
CA ALA A 418 -6.05 -16.30 3.48
C ALA A 418 -6.76 -17.07 4.60
N GLY A 419 -7.39 -16.35 5.53
CA GLY A 419 -8.13 -16.96 6.62
C GLY A 419 -9.36 -17.70 6.11
N SER A 420 -9.54 -18.96 6.50
CA SER A 420 -10.75 -19.72 6.15
C SER A 420 -11.96 -19.29 6.98
N PHE A 421 -13.16 -19.46 6.42
CA PHE A 421 -14.39 -19.13 7.12
C PHE A 421 -14.54 -19.95 8.41
N ARG A 422 -14.15 -21.22 8.38
CA ARG A 422 -14.12 -22.08 9.56
C ARG A 422 -13.23 -21.54 10.67
N ALA A 423 -11.98 -21.17 10.35
CA ALA A 423 -11.05 -20.61 11.33
C ALA A 423 -11.55 -19.27 11.89
N PHE A 424 -12.21 -18.47 11.08
CA PHE A 424 -12.88 -17.25 11.52
C PHE A 424 -14.00 -17.55 12.53
N ILE A 425 -14.91 -18.47 12.23
CA ILE A 425 -16.00 -18.82 13.17
C ILE A 425 -15.43 -19.41 14.47
N ALA A 426 -14.47 -20.34 14.39
CA ALA A 426 -13.83 -20.93 15.55
C ALA A 426 -13.19 -19.88 16.48
N ARG A 427 -12.65 -18.78 15.92
CA ARG A 427 -12.07 -17.67 16.70
C ARG A 427 -13.13 -16.77 17.35
N ASN A 428 -14.31 -16.63 16.75
CA ASN A 428 -15.34 -15.67 17.16
C ASN A 428 -16.65 -16.34 17.66
N TRP A 429 -16.63 -17.64 17.95
CA TRP A 429 -17.83 -18.42 18.27
C TRP A 429 -18.62 -17.85 19.47
N THR A 430 -17.94 -17.20 20.41
CA THR A 430 -18.57 -16.57 21.59
C THR A 430 -19.52 -15.43 21.22
N GLU A 431 -19.30 -14.73 20.09
CA GLU A 431 -20.20 -13.68 19.60
C GLU A 431 -21.50 -14.24 19.00
N LEU A 432 -21.53 -15.54 18.75
CA LEU A 432 -22.70 -16.28 18.26
C LEU A 432 -23.42 -17.02 19.39
N ALA A 433 -22.82 -17.09 20.57
CA ALA A 433 -23.45 -17.64 21.75
C ALA A 433 -24.59 -16.71 22.22
N VAL A 434 -25.75 -17.29 22.49
CA VAL A 434 -26.82 -16.61 23.24
C VAL A 434 -26.53 -16.88 24.71
N ASP A 435 -26.75 -15.90 25.58
CA ASP A 435 -26.69 -16.10 27.04
C ASP A 435 -27.54 -17.32 27.42
N MET A 436 -26.87 -18.44 27.72
CA MET A 436 -27.47 -19.66 28.28
C MET A 436 -28.03 -19.45 29.70
N ALA A 437 -28.04 -18.21 30.21
CA ALA A 437 -28.40 -17.86 31.57
C ALA A 437 -29.91 -17.64 31.79
N ALA A 438 -30.75 -17.77 30.76
CA ALA A 438 -32.19 -17.48 30.86
C ALA A 438 -33.09 -18.66 30.48
N GLU A 439 -32.74 -19.89 30.86
CA GLU A 439 -33.73 -20.99 30.87
C GLU A 439 -33.40 -22.08 31.91
N VAL A 440 -33.22 -21.68 33.17
CA VAL A 440 -33.58 -22.59 34.27
C VAL A 440 -35.10 -22.50 34.41
N VAL A 441 -35.81 -23.33 33.63
CA VAL A 441 -37.21 -23.64 33.87
C VAL A 441 -37.29 -24.30 35.25
N VAL A 442 -37.62 -23.52 36.27
CA VAL A 442 -38.11 -24.06 37.54
C VAL A 442 -39.47 -24.68 37.24
N LEU A 443 -39.48 -25.99 36.99
CA LEU A 443 -40.71 -26.76 36.87
C LEU A 443 -41.47 -26.69 38.21
N PRO A 444 -42.78 -26.40 38.21
CA PRO A 444 -43.56 -26.32 39.43
C PRO A 444 -43.86 -27.73 39.96
N GLY A 445 -43.43 -28.00 41.19
CA GLY A 445 -44.09 -28.88 42.16
C GLY A 445 -44.39 -30.34 41.77
N GLY A 446 -43.74 -31.27 42.48
CA GLY A 446 -44.17 -32.67 42.58
C GLY A 446 -43.54 -33.37 43.78
N SER A 447 -44.23 -33.36 44.91
CA SER A 447 -43.89 -34.06 46.15
C SER A 447 -44.03 -35.58 46.04
N VAL A 448 -43.32 -36.33 46.90
CA VAL A 448 -43.80 -37.37 47.86
C VAL A 448 -42.62 -38.24 48.31
N HIS A 449 -42.14 -38.05 49.54
CA HIS A 449 -42.26 -38.99 50.67
C HIS A 449 -41.74 -38.38 51.96
#